data_AF-A0A927KX00-F1
#
_entry.id   AF-A0A927KX00-F1
#
_cell.length_a   1.000
_cell.length_b   1.000
_cell.length_c   1.000
_cell.angle_alpha   90.00
_cell.angle_beta   90.00
_cell.angle_gamma   90.00
#
_symmetry.space_group_name_H-M   'P 1'
#
loop_
_entity.id
_entity.type
_entity.pdbx_description
1 polymer ?
#
loop_
_entity_poly.entity_id
_entity_poly.type
_entity_poly.pdbx_seq_one_letter_code
_entity_poly.pdbx_strand_id
1 'polypeptide(L)'
;MPRKPVTISLRDILRNQEIPFLPLGTPLLQVAGEMGPPRGWITDVYAEPVPLFWAYPAGMELHFEPENPYPLTTVKLSSVGAATGKVARFSYWRRMRIDFPMYETPVSGFLRGGLWDLNKVQIGICTNMMSPALDICVGNLRINFHMTVENEVILEEALERPDFDLAQQVALFDPISCFMGAYFLTGDPKMDRMPSTGWTTISGTEYLQLLDQNG
;
A
#
# COMPACT_ATOMS: atom_id res chain seq x y z
N MET A 1 32.73 -12.01 3.76
CA MET A 1 32.41 -12.37 2.36
C MET A 1 31.60 -11.24 1.74
N PRO A 2 31.87 -10.80 0.49
CA PRO A 2 31.04 -9.81 -0.17
C PRO A 2 29.63 -10.39 -0.39
N ARG A 3 28.60 -9.68 0.07
CA ARG A 3 27.21 -10.05 -0.20
C ARG A 3 26.97 -9.93 -1.71
N LYS A 4 26.09 -10.76 -2.28
CA LYS A 4 25.67 -10.60 -3.68
C LYS A 4 24.37 -9.80 -3.73
N PRO A 5 24.16 -8.94 -4.74
CA PRO A 5 22.87 -8.31 -4.94
C PRO A 5 21.77 -9.36 -5.15
N VAL A 6 20.66 -9.21 -4.44
CA VAL A 6 19.46 -10.03 -4.57
C VAL A 6 18.39 -9.19 -5.24
N THR A 7 17.71 -9.78 -6.24
CA THR A 7 16.57 -9.17 -6.92
C THR A 7 15.35 -10.06 -6.72
N ILE A 8 14.26 -9.49 -6.22
CA ILE A 8 12.98 -10.17 -6.04
C ILE A 8 11.90 -9.58 -6.95
N SER A 9 10.84 -10.35 -7.22
CA SER A 9 9.70 -9.91 -8.03
C SER A 9 8.72 -9.09 -7.19
N LEU A 10 8.28 -7.94 -7.72
CA LEU A 10 7.20 -7.18 -7.11
C LEU A 10 5.89 -7.98 -7.12
N ARG A 11 5.59 -8.66 -8.23
CA ARG A 11 4.40 -9.51 -8.35
C ARG A 11 4.37 -10.60 -7.28
N ASP A 12 5.50 -11.26 -7.03
CA ASP A 12 5.58 -12.32 -6.01
C ASP A 12 5.44 -11.77 -4.60
N ILE A 13 6.00 -10.58 -4.31
CA ILE A 13 5.82 -9.90 -3.03
C ILE A 13 4.34 -9.56 -2.80
N LEU A 14 3.66 -9.00 -3.80
CA LEU A 14 2.24 -8.68 -3.68
C LEU A 14 1.40 -9.95 -3.47
N ARG A 15 1.70 -11.01 -4.23
CA ARG A 15 1.01 -12.31 -4.10
C ARG A 15 1.22 -12.92 -2.71
N ASN A 16 2.44 -12.93 -2.21
CA ASN A 16 2.79 -13.57 -0.93
C ASN A 16 2.57 -12.67 0.28
N GLN A 17 2.32 -11.38 0.06
CA GLN A 17 2.22 -10.34 1.09
C GLN A 17 3.46 -10.24 1.99
N GLU A 18 4.64 -10.53 1.43
CA GLU A 18 5.90 -10.53 2.18
C GLU A 18 7.05 -9.98 1.34
N ILE A 19 7.97 -9.25 2.00
CA ILE A 19 9.25 -8.84 1.43
C ILE A 19 10.33 -9.72 2.10
N PRO A 20 10.86 -10.76 1.43
CA PRO A 20 11.68 -11.79 2.08
C PRO A 20 12.95 -11.29 2.78
N PHE A 21 13.51 -10.16 2.32
CA PHE A 21 14.69 -9.54 2.94
C PHE A 21 14.34 -8.47 3.99
N LEU A 22 13.06 -8.18 4.20
CA LEU A 22 12.52 -7.34 5.27
C LEU A 22 11.33 -8.00 5.94
N PRO A 23 11.50 -9.17 6.60
CA PRO A 23 10.43 -9.73 7.41
C PRO A 23 10.03 -8.72 8.48
N LEU A 24 8.74 -8.55 8.68
CA LEU A 24 8.22 -7.73 9.76
C LEU A 24 8.62 -8.32 11.12
N GLY A 25 8.80 -7.46 12.12
CA GLY A 25 9.37 -7.81 13.43
C GLY A 25 10.91 -7.85 13.45
N THR A 26 11.59 -7.75 12.30
CA THR A 26 13.06 -7.76 12.25
C THR A 26 13.63 -6.56 13.02
N PRO A 27 14.59 -6.75 13.95
CA PRO A 27 15.23 -5.66 14.67
C PRO A 27 15.92 -4.64 13.76
N LEU A 28 15.87 -3.36 14.13
CA LEU A 28 16.45 -2.25 13.36
C LEU A 28 17.92 -2.47 12.97
N LEU A 29 18.75 -2.96 13.89
CA LEU A 29 20.18 -3.22 13.59
C LEU A 29 20.37 -4.35 12.57
N GLN A 30 19.49 -5.34 12.57
CA GLN A 30 19.50 -6.40 11.55
C GLN A 30 19.06 -5.86 10.19
N VAL A 31 18.04 -4.97 10.17
CA VAL A 31 17.64 -4.25 8.95
C VAL A 31 18.77 -3.39 8.41
N ALA A 32 19.49 -2.64 9.25
CA ALA A 32 20.69 -1.89 8.83
C ALA A 32 21.77 -2.81 8.24
N GLY A 33 22.03 -3.96 8.86
CA GLY A 33 22.97 -4.95 8.32
C GLY A 33 22.53 -5.51 6.97
N GLU A 34 21.23 -5.57 6.71
CA GLU A 34 20.63 -6.13 5.51
C GLU A 34 20.53 -5.15 4.35
N MET A 35 20.07 -3.93 4.65
CA MET A 35 19.81 -2.88 3.68
C MET A 35 21.00 -1.93 3.50
N GLY A 36 21.89 -1.83 4.48
CA GLY A 36 22.86 -0.74 4.55
C GLY A 36 22.22 0.55 5.07
N PRO A 37 22.91 1.70 4.95
CA PRO A 37 22.37 2.97 5.42
C PRO A 37 21.17 3.43 4.58
N PRO A 38 20.12 4.01 5.18
CA PRO A 38 19.04 4.64 4.45
C PRO A 38 19.51 5.93 3.75
N ARG A 39 18.74 6.39 2.74
CA ARG A 39 18.99 7.66 2.06
C ARG A 39 18.68 8.85 2.96
N GLY A 40 17.71 8.70 3.85
CA GLY A 40 17.32 9.69 4.84
C GLY A 40 16.56 9.02 5.98
N TRP A 41 16.44 9.71 7.10
CA TRP A 41 15.72 9.22 8.27
C TRP A 41 15.14 10.38 9.05
N ILE A 42 14.12 10.07 9.84
CA ILE A 42 13.52 10.99 10.81
C ILE A 42 13.68 10.31 12.17
N THR A 43 14.39 10.97 13.08
CA THR A 43 14.18 10.80 14.52
C THR A 43 12.81 11.40 14.79
N ASP A 44 11.90 10.69 15.44
CA ASP A 44 10.53 11.16 15.59
C ASP A 44 10.45 12.58 16.23
N VAL A 45 9.25 13.14 16.20
CA VAL A 45 8.94 14.51 16.65
C VAL A 45 9.26 14.73 18.15
N TYR A 46 9.61 13.66 18.89
CA TYR A 46 9.80 13.65 20.34
C TYR A 46 11.27 13.60 20.79
N ALA A 47 12.23 13.79 19.87
CA ALA A 47 13.66 13.77 20.16
C ALA A 47 14.18 12.39 20.63
N GLU A 48 13.56 11.30 20.19
CA GLU A 48 14.11 9.96 20.36
C GLU A 48 15.49 9.87 19.69
N PRO A 49 16.53 9.33 20.37
CA PRO A 49 17.87 9.24 19.81
C PRO A 49 17.96 8.23 18.65
N VAL A 50 16.95 7.38 18.47
CA VAL A 50 16.92 6.32 17.47
C VAL A 50 16.04 6.75 16.30
N PRO A 51 16.53 6.70 15.05
CA PRO A 51 15.70 7.01 13.89
C PRO A 51 14.70 5.88 13.62
N LEU A 52 13.42 6.12 13.88
CA LEU A 52 12.34 5.12 13.73
C LEU A 52 11.65 5.17 12.36
N PHE A 53 11.95 6.16 11.53
CA PHE A 53 11.48 6.23 10.14
C PHE A 53 12.65 6.35 9.18
N TRP A 54 12.77 5.39 8.25
CA TRP A 54 13.85 5.35 7.26
C TRP A 54 13.30 5.41 5.84
N ALA A 55 13.91 6.26 5.02
CA ALA A 55 13.61 6.36 3.59
C ALA A 55 14.77 5.79 2.76
N TYR A 56 14.43 4.93 1.80
CA TYR A 56 15.33 4.38 0.80
C TYR A 56 15.02 4.93 -0.60
N PRO A 57 15.98 4.88 -1.54
CA PRO A 57 15.72 5.19 -2.95
C PRO A 57 14.57 4.35 -3.53
N ALA A 58 14.04 4.80 -4.67
CA ALA A 58 12.90 4.19 -5.36
C ALA A 58 11.59 4.14 -4.54
N GLY A 59 11.47 4.95 -3.48
CA GLY A 59 10.22 5.15 -2.75
C GLY A 59 9.85 4.02 -1.80
N MET A 60 10.86 3.39 -1.18
CA MET A 60 10.63 2.47 -0.07
C MET A 60 10.84 3.20 1.26
N GLU A 61 9.88 3.07 2.16
CA GLU A 61 9.87 3.67 3.48
C GLU A 61 9.70 2.57 4.54
N LEU A 62 10.44 2.65 5.65
CA LEU A 62 10.41 1.70 6.75
C LEU A 62 10.04 2.43 8.05
N HIS A 63 9.18 1.83 8.85
CA HIS A 63 8.87 2.28 10.21
C HIS A 63 9.19 1.21 11.23
N PHE A 64 9.71 1.63 12.38
CA PHE A 64 10.05 0.78 13.51
C PHE A 64 9.26 1.21 14.75
N GLU A 65 8.93 0.27 15.63
CA GLU A 65 8.41 0.63 16.96
C GLU A 65 9.49 1.32 17.82
N PRO A 66 9.08 2.16 18.79
CA PRO A 66 10.00 2.84 19.70
C PRO A 66 10.60 1.91 20.76
N GLU A 67 10.02 0.75 21.05
CA GLU A 67 10.57 -0.16 22.04
C GLU A 67 11.72 -1.00 21.48
N ASN A 68 12.85 -1.03 22.20
CA ASN A 68 13.96 -1.93 21.92
C ASN A 68 13.45 -3.40 21.80
N PRO A 69 13.76 -4.13 20.71
CA PRO A 69 14.86 -3.94 19.77
C PRO A 69 14.52 -3.14 18.50
N TYR A 70 13.53 -2.25 18.58
CA TYR A 70 13.03 -1.41 17.50
C TYR A 70 12.61 -2.28 16.31
N PRO A 71 11.62 -3.17 16.49
CA PRO A 71 11.19 -4.08 15.44
C PRO A 71 10.59 -3.30 14.26
N LEU A 72 10.90 -3.75 13.04
CA LEU A 72 10.30 -3.26 11.80
C LEU A 72 8.79 -3.58 11.79
N THR A 73 7.93 -2.58 11.71
CA THR A 73 6.47 -2.78 11.72
C THR A 73 5.78 -2.42 10.43
N THR A 74 6.36 -1.50 9.66
CA THR A 74 5.81 -1.11 8.36
C THR A 74 6.89 -1.09 7.30
N VAL A 75 6.58 -1.68 6.14
CA VAL A 75 7.27 -1.39 4.88
C VAL A 75 6.26 -0.79 3.92
N LYS A 76 6.55 0.40 3.40
CA LYS A 76 5.71 1.06 2.40
C LYS A 76 6.45 1.18 1.07
N LEU A 77 5.76 0.86 -0.01
CA LEU A 77 6.21 1.02 -1.40
C LEU A 77 5.35 2.08 -2.09
N SER A 78 5.86 3.31 -2.18
CA SER A 78 5.11 4.49 -2.69
C SER A 78 5.28 4.67 -4.21
N SER A 79 6.52 4.68 -4.71
CA SER A 79 6.80 4.95 -6.13
C SER A 79 7.49 3.80 -6.86
N VAL A 80 7.62 2.64 -6.20
CA VAL A 80 8.26 1.44 -6.76
C VAL A 80 7.55 0.96 -8.03
N GLY A 81 6.24 1.20 -8.14
CA GLY A 81 5.42 0.81 -9.30
C GLY A 81 5.48 1.74 -10.52
N ALA A 82 6.08 2.93 -10.41
CA ALA A 82 5.97 3.98 -11.44
C ALA A 82 6.82 3.72 -12.70
N ALA A 83 7.65 2.69 -12.73
CA ALA A 83 8.52 2.40 -13.87
C ALA A 83 8.55 0.90 -14.21
N THR A 84 7.42 0.38 -14.69
CA THR A 84 7.24 -1.02 -15.12
C THR A 84 8.36 -1.50 -16.06
N GLY A 85 8.82 -2.73 -15.86
CA GLY A 85 9.92 -3.33 -16.63
C GLY A 85 11.32 -2.90 -16.18
N LYS A 86 11.43 -2.01 -15.19
CA LYS A 86 12.71 -1.62 -14.58
C LYS A 86 12.97 -2.38 -13.28
N VAL A 87 14.15 -2.14 -12.73
CA VAL A 87 14.57 -2.64 -11.42
C VAL A 87 14.65 -1.46 -10.46
N ALA A 88 13.84 -1.48 -9.41
CA ALA A 88 14.00 -0.61 -8.26
C ALA A 88 15.23 -1.05 -7.45
N ARG A 89 16.09 -0.09 -7.11
CA ARG A 89 17.29 -0.33 -6.30
C ARG A 89 17.11 0.38 -4.97
N PHE A 90 16.86 -0.39 -3.92
CA PHE A 90 16.72 0.13 -2.56
C PHE A 90 18.08 0.30 -1.90
N SER A 91 18.99 -0.63 -2.15
CA SER A 91 20.38 -0.51 -1.73
C SER A 91 21.30 -1.14 -2.76
N TYR A 92 22.60 -1.15 -2.46
CA TYR A 92 23.57 -1.86 -3.30
C TYR A 92 23.23 -3.36 -3.39
N TRP A 93 22.70 -3.94 -2.30
CA TRP A 93 22.45 -5.37 -2.15
C TRP A 93 21.01 -5.80 -2.42
N ARG A 94 20.03 -4.89 -2.34
CA ARG A 94 18.60 -5.23 -2.40
C ARG A 94 17.91 -4.47 -3.53
N ARG A 95 17.25 -5.25 -4.38
CA ARG A 95 16.62 -4.81 -5.62
C ARG A 95 15.27 -5.49 -5.80
N MET A 96 14.39 -4.85 -6.56
CA MET A 96 13.10 -5.41 -6.92
C MET A 96 12.85 -5.20 -8.40
N ARG A 97 12.46 -6.27 -9.10
CA ARG A 97 11.97 -6.20 -10.48
C ARG A 97 10.52 -5.72 -10.45
N ILE A 98 10.24 -4.67 -11.20
CA ILE A 98 8.90 -4.08 -11.31
C ILE A 98 8.14 -4.81 -12.42
N ASP A 99 7.69 -6.02 -12.12
CA ASP A 99 6.93 -6.91 -13.00
C ASP A 99 5.42 -6.89 -12.73
N PHE A 100 4.96 -5.83 -12.05
CA PHE A 100 3.56 -5.47 -11.90
C PHE A 100 3.40 -3.93 -11.91
N PRO A 101 2.49 -3.36 -12.73
CA PRO A 101 2.38 -1.91 -12.94
C PRO A 101 1.56 -1.20 -11.84
N MET A 102 1.96 -1.32 -10.57
CA MET A 102 1.13 -0.89 -9.43
C MET A 102 0.59 0.55 -9.51
N TYR A 103 1.40 1.49 -10.00
CA TYR A 103 1.10 2.93 -9.91
C TYR A 103 -0.10 3.35 -10.77
N GLU A 104 -0.27 2.71 -11.93
CA GLU A 104 -1.34 3.01 -12.89
C GLU A 104 -2.49 2.00 -12.81
N THR A 105 -2.39 1.01 -11.93
CA THR A 105 -3.37 -0.06 -11.82
C THR A 105 -4.52 0.38 -10.90
N PRO A 106 -5.76 0.49 -11.41
CA PRO A 106 -6.92 0.75 -10.56
C PRO A 106 -7.21 -0.47 -9.66
N VAL A 107 -8.10 -0.32 -8.68
CA VAL A 107 -8.43 -1.43 -7.76
C VAL A 107 -8.90 -2.66 -8.51
N SER A 108 -9.79 -2.50 -9.48
CA SER A 108 -10.27 -3.58 -10.33
C SER A 108 -9.14 -4.28 -11.11
N GLY A 109 -8.10 -3.55 -11.50
CA GLY A 109 -6.92 -4.08 -12.15
C GLY A 109 -6.07 -4.97 -11.23
N PHE A 110 -5.92 -4.59 -9.95
CA PHE A 110 -5.27 -5.44 -8.94
C PHE A 110 -6.03 -6.75 -8.74
N LEU A 111 -7.36 -6.67 -8.62
CA LEU A 111 -8.21 -7.84 -8.41
C LEU A 111 -8.20 -8.79 -9.62
N ARG A 112 -8.31 -8.25 -10.83
CA ARG A 112 -8.24 -9.03 -12.07
C ARG A 112 -6.82 -9.55 -12.38
N GLY A 113 -5.80 -9.03 -11.70
CA GLY A 113 -4.38 -9.42 -11.86
C GLY A 113 -4.03 -10.85 -11.39
N GLY A 114 -4.97 -11.55 -10.75
CA GLY A 114 -4.78 -12.93 -10.27
C GLY A 114 -3.70 -13.04 -9.19
N LEU A 115 -3.62 -12.04 -8.33
CA LEU A 115 -2.68 -12.00 -7.21
C LEU A 115 -3.20 -12.77 -5.98
N TRP A 116 -4.51 -12.75 -5.76
CA TRP A 116 -5.13 -13.20 -4.50
C TRP A 116 -6.42 -13.95 -4.74
N ASP A 117 -6.86 -14.67 -3.71
CA ASP A 117 -8.23 -15.19 -3.60
C ASP A 117 -9.19 -14.04 -3.27
N LEU A 118 -10.07 -13.69 -4.20
CA LEU A 118 -10.95 -12.53 -4.11
C LEU A 118 -11.93 -12.58 -2.93
N ASN A 119 -12.21 -13.77 -2.39
CA ASN A 119 -13.05 -13.91 -1.20
C ASN A 119 -12.30 -13.60 0.10
N LYS A 120 -10.97 -13.57 0.07
CA LYS A 120 -10.10 -13.18 1.19
C LYS A 120 -9.65 -11.72 1.09
N VAL A 121 -9.83 -11.11 -0.07
CA VAL A 121 -9.57 -9.68 -0.28
C VAL A 121 -10.74 -8.87 0.25
N GLN A 122 -10.44 -7.79 0.95
CA GLN A 122 -11.41 -6.84 1.45
C GLN A 122 -11.14 -5.47 0.85
N ILE A 123 -12.17 -4.87 0.26
CA ILE A 123 -12.12 -3.53 -0.31
C ILE A 123 -12.80 -2.58 0.65
N GLY A 124 -12.07 -1.59 1.13
CA GLY A 124 -12.64 -0.49 1.91
C GLY A 124 -12.97 0.69 1.01
N ILE A 125 -14.18 1.23 1.13
CA ILE A 125 -14.63 2.45 0.44
C ILE A 125 -15.02 3.45 1.51
N CYS A 126 -14.38 4.63 1.50
CA CYS A 126 -14.70 5.74 2.39
C CYS A 126 -15.10 6.95 1.56
N THR A 127 -16.35 7.39 1.70
CA THR A 127 -16.90 8.58 1.04
C THR A 127 -16.89 9.82 1.93
N ASN A 128 -16.15 9.79 3.05
CA ASN A 128 -16.03 10.93 3.94
C ASN A 128 -15.27 12.06 3.22
N MET A 129 -15.93 13.20 2.98
CA MET A 129 -15.35 14.34 2.25
C MET A 129 -14.09 14.94 2.90
N MET A 130 -13.84 14.68 4.19
CA MET A 130 -12.59 15.11 4.83
C MET A 130 -11.38 14.27 4.41
N SER A 131 -11.61 13.05 3.92
CA SER A 131 -10.57 12.10 3.53
C SER A 131 -11.18 10.92 2.75
N PRO A 132 -11.67 11.15 1.52
CA PRO A 132 -12.23 10.08 0.71
C PRO A 132 -11.11 9.13 0.26
N ALA A 133 -11.34 7.84 0.44
CA ALA A 133 -10.29 6.85 0.27
C ALA A 133 -10.85 5.50 -0.18
N LEU A 134 -9.99 4.74 -0.84
CA LEU A 134 -10.25 3.39 -1.28
C LEU A 134 -9.05 2.53 -0.90
N ASP A 135 -9.27 1.35 -0.34
CA ASP A 135 -8.16 0.44 -0.04
C ASP A 135 -8.45 -1.02 -0.35
N ILE A 136 -7.37 -1.76 -0.61
CA ILE A 136 -7.35 -3.22 -0.71
C ILE A 136 -6.63 -3.74 0.52
N CYS A 137 -7.28 -4.56 1.34
CA CYS A 137 -6.67 -5.28 2.45
C CYS A 137 -6.66 -6.79 2.16
N VAL A 138 -5.49 -7.42 2.28
CA VAL A 138 -5.33 -8.88 2.16
C VAL A 138 -4.14 -9.34 3.01
N GLY A 139 -4.40 -10.22 3.98
CA GLY A 139 -3.39 -10.62 4.96
C GLY A 139 -2.85 -9.40 5.72
N ASN A 140 -1.54 -9.17 5.62
CA ASN A 140 -0.82 -8.03 6.19
C ASN A 140 -0.57 -6.89 5.19
N LEU A 141 -1.11 -6.99 3.97
CA LEU A 141 -0.96 -5.99 2.92
C LEU A 141 -2.18 -5.05 2.90
N ARG A 142 -1.93 -3.74 2.91
CA ARG A 142 -2.88 -2.70 2.54
C ARG A 142 -2.37 -1.94 1.33
N ILE A 143 -3.19 -1.82 0.30
CA ILE A 143 -2.94 -0.93 -0.83
C ILE A 143 -3.90 0.23 -0.72
N ASN A 144 -3.36 1.43 -0.55
CA ASN A 144 -4.14 2.63 -0.32
C ASN A 144 -4.24 3.45 -1.62
N PHE A 145 -5.43 3.95 -1.88
CA PHE A 145 -5.75 4.83 -2.99
C PHE A 145 -6.46 6.07 -2.46
N HIS A 146 -6.07 7.22 -3.00
CA HIS A 146 -6.61 8.52 -2.61
C HIS A 146 -7.24 9.20 -3.81
N MET A 147 -8.12 10.16 -3.54
CA MET A 147 -8.69 11.01 -4.56
C MET A 147 -7.82 12.27 -4.73
N THR A 148 -7.73 12.81 -5.95
CA THR A 148 -7.18 14.16 -6.14
C THR A 148 -8.25 15.20 -5.80
N VAL A 149 -7.84 16.43 -5.50
CA VAL A 149 -8.78 17.53 -5.19
C VAL A 149 -9.81 17.73 -6.30
N GLU A 150 -9.41 17.57 -7.57
CA GLU A 150 -10.33 17.69 -8.70
C GLU A 150 -11.39 16.57 -8.70
N ASN A 151 -11.00 15.36 -8.33
CA ASN A 151 -11.90 14.21 -8.27
C ASN A 151 -12.81 14.27 -7.02
N GLU A 152 -12.40 14.93 -5.95
CA GLU A 152 -13.24 15.17 -4.76
C GLU A 152 -14.49 15.99 -5.10
N VAL A 153 -14.39 16.94 -6.02
CA VAL A 153 -15.57 17.71 -6.51
C VAL A 153 -16.59 16.79 -7.18
N ILE A 154 -16.13 15.81 -7.96
CA ILE A 154 -17.00 14.83 -8.62
C ILE A 154 -17.70 13.96 -7.57
N LEU A 155 -17.00 13.57 -6.50
CA LEU A 155 -17.58 12.84 -5.39
C LEU A 155 -18.63 13.68 -4.64
N GLU A 156 -18.36 14.97 -4.41
CA GLU A 156 -19.29 15.88 -3.75
C GLU A 156 -20.62 15.95 -4.52
N GLU A 157 -20.56 16.21 -5.83
CA GLU A 157 -21.74 16.23 -6.70
C GLU A 157 -22.49 14.88 -6.70
N ALA A 158 -21.75 13.77 -6.68
CA ALA A 158 -22.35 12.44 -6.66
C ALA A 158 -23.09 12.15 -5.34
N LEU A 159 -22.56 12.62 -4.21
CA LEU A 159 -23.15 12.44 -2.87
C LEU A 159 -24.45 13.23 -2.67
N GLU A 160 -24.68 14.30 -3.43
CA GLU A 160 -25.94 15.05 -3.41
C GLU A 160 -27.11 14.26 -4.05
N ARG A 161 -26.81 13.21 -4.83
CA ARG A 161 -27.82 12.41 -5.53
C ARG A 161 -28.51 11.43 -4.56
N PRO A 162 -29.84 11.45 -4.45
CA PRO A 162 -30.57 10.59 -3.51
C PRO A 162 -30.42 9.08 -3.75
N ASP A 163 -30.07 8.69 -4.97
CA ASP A 163 -29.90 7.31 -5.43
C ASP A 163 -28.43 6.85 -5.45
N PHE A 164 -27.52 7.59 -4.82
CA PHE A 164 -26.09 7.26 -4.79
C PHE A 164 -25.77 6.06 -3.90
N ASP A 165 -25.96 4.88 -4.48
CA ASP A 165 -25.73 3.59 -3.82
C ASP A 165 -24.28 3.10 -3.93
N LEU A 166 -24.02 1.93 -3.35
CA LEU A 166 -22.70 1.32 -3.34
C LEU A 166 -22.18 0.95 -4.74
N ALA A 167 -23.07 0.56 -5.66
CA ALA A 167 -22.67 0.18 -7.00
C ALA A 167 -22.18 1.40 -7.79
N GLN A 168 -22.87 2.54 -7.62
CA GLN A 168 -22.46 3.82 -8.16
C GLN A 168 -21.17 4.35 -7.49
N GLN A 169 -20.99 4.14 -6.18
CA GLN A 169 -19.74 4.46 -5.48
C GLN A 169 -18.56 3.67 -6.05
N VAL A 170 -18.70 2.36 -6.23
CA VAL A 170 -17.66 1.51 -6.83
C VAL A 170 -17.29 1.98 -8.24
N ALA A 171 -18.31 2.23 -9.08
CA ALA A 171 -18.11 2.71 -10.45
C ALA A 171 -17.44 4.09 -10.51
N LEU A 172 -17.73 4.97 -9.55
CA LEU A 172 -17.09 6.28 -9.46
C LEU A 172 -15.64 6.17 -8.97
N PHE A 173 -15.39 5.43 -7.90
CA PHE A 173 -14.08 5.38 -7.24
C PHE A 173 -13.02 4.64 -8.06
N ASP A 174 -13.35 3.55 -8.75
CA ASP A 174 -12.36 2.72 -9.47
C ASP A 174 -11.49 3.52 -10.47
N PRO A 175 -12.06 4.36 -11.36
CA PRO A 175 -11.27 5.12 -12.33
C PRO A 175 -10.63 6.40 -11.79
N ILE A 176 -11.14 6.99 -10.69
CA ILE A 176 -10.70 8.31 -10.22
C ILE A 176 -9.77 8.25 -9.00
N SER A 177 -9.62 7.07 -8.38
CA SER A 177 -8.71 6.87 -7.25
C SER A 177 -7.28 6.64 -7.74
N CYS A 178 -6.33 7.33 -7.15
CA CYS A 178 -4.90 7.26 -7.47
C CYS A 178 -4.15 6.42 -6.44
N PHE A 179 -3.26 5.55 -6.91
CA PHE A 179 -2.38 4.77 -6.05
C PHE A 179 -1.51 5.66 -5.16
N MET A 180 -1.53 5.40 -3.85
CA MET A 180 -0.71 6.13 -2.87
C MET A 180 0.45 5.27 -2.34
N GLY A 181 0.21 3.97 -2.12
CA GLY A 181 1.24 3.07 -1.63
C GLY A 181 0.73 1.69 -1.27
N ALA A 182 1.64 0.72 -1.28
CA ALA A 182 1.42 -0.59 -0.68
C ALA A 182 2.17 -0.70 0.65
N TYR A 183 1.44 -1.05 1.70
CA TYR A 183 1.87 -1.10 3.08
C TYR A 183 1.83 -2.54 3.57
N PHE A 184 2.97 -3.05 4.02
CA PHE A 184 3.11 -4.34 4.70
C PHE A 184 3.19 -4.06 6.19
N LEU A 185 2.24 -4.59 6.98
CA LEU A 185 1.98 -4.19 8.37
C LEU A 185 2.03 -5.37 9.35
N THR A 186 2.48 -5.19 10.58
CA THR A 186 2.51 -6.26 11.61
C THR A 186 1.14 -6.64 12.18
N GLY A 187 0.12 -5.81 11.96
CA GLY A 187 -1.25 -5.99 12.48
C GLY A 187 -2.31 -6.07 11.38
N ASP A 188 -3.59 -6.00 11.79
CA ASP A 188 -4.72 -5.92 10.85
C ASP A 188 -4.60 -4.61 10.04
N PRO A 189 -4.43 -4.68 8.70
CA PRO A 189 -4.25 -3.50 7.89
C PRO A 189 -5.42 -2.51 7.94
N LYS A 190 -6.62 -2.94 8.33
CA LYS A 190 -7.77 -2.05 8.51
C LYS A 190 -7.61 -1.08 9.67
N MET A 191 -6.83 -1.43 10.67
CA MET A 191 -6.60 -0.57 11.84
C MET A 191 -5.76 0.67 11.49
N ASP A 192 -5.07 0.64 10.34
CA ASP A 192 -4.31 1.75 9.77
C ASP A 192 -5.17 2.70 8.90
N ARG A 193 -6.48 2.47 8.82
CA ARG A 193 -7.40 3.32 8.06
C ARG A 193 -7.55 4.70 8.71
N MET A 194 -7.44 5.71 7.87
CA MET A 194 -7.77 7.09 8.19
C MET A 194 -8.79 7.60 7.16
N PRO A 195 -9.96 8.11 7.58
CA PRO A 195 -10.44 8.20 8.97
C PRO A 195 -10.68 6.80 9.58
N SER A 196 -10.82 6.69 10.92
CA SER A 196 -11.03 5.38 11.58
C SER A 196 -12.46 4.84 11.44
N THR A 197 -13.40 5.65 10.98
CA THR A 197 -14.83 5.31 10.81
C THR A 197 -15.34 5.75 9.44
N GLY A 198 -16.55 5.31 9.05
CA GLY A 198 -17.15 5.69 7.76
C GLY A 198 -16.70 4.84 6.57
N TRP A 199 -16.21 3.63 6.82
CA TRP A 199 -15.82 2.69 5.78
C TRP A 199 -16.92 1.67 5.51
N THR A 200 -17.30 1.53 4.25
CA THR A 200 -18.00 0.34 3.75
C THR A 200 -16.94 -0.68 3.35
N THR A 201 -17.10 -1.94 3.75
CA THR A 201 -16.15 -3.01 3.38
C THR A 201 -16.87 -4.14 2.67
N ILE A 202 -16.41 -4.48 1.47
CA ILE A 202 -16.92 -5.57 0.64
C ILE A 202 -15.81 -6.54 0.23
N SER A 203 -16.18 -7.71 -0.29
CA SER A 203 -15.18 -8.65 -0.83
C SER A 203 -14.63 -8.16 -2.18
N GLY A 204 -13.46 -8.67 -2.59
CA GLY A 204 -12.96 -8.44 -3.95
C GLY A 204 -13.90 -8.97 -5.03
N THR A 205 -14.58 -10.08 -4.76
CA THR A 205 -15.58 -10.67 -5.68
C THR A 205 -16.77 -9.74 -5.86
N GLU A 206 -17.33 -9.23 -4.75
CA GLU A 206 -18.45 -8.30 -4.75
C GLU A 206 -18.10 -6.98 -5.44
N TYR A 207 -16.90 -6.45 -5.20
CA TYR A 207 -16.42 -5.23 -5.86
C TYR A 207 -16.42 -5.37 -7.39
N LEU A 208 -15.87 -6.47 -7.92
CA LEU A 208 -15.87 -6.72 -9.36
C LEU A 208 -17.29 -6.91 -9.91
N GLN A 209 -18.18 -7.60 -9.18
CA GLN A 209 -19.57 -7.77 -9.59
C GLN A 209 -20.32 -6.43 -9.68
N LEU A 210 -20.15 -5.54 -8.70
CA LEU A 210 -20.76 -4.20 -8.70
C LEU A 210 -20.25 -3.33 -9.85
N LEU A 211 -18.95 -3.47 -10.19
CA LEU A 211 -18.35 -2.74 -11.30
C LEU A 211 -18.85 -3.26 -12.66
N ASP A 212 -18.92 -4.58 -12.83
CA ASP A 212 -19.36 -5.22 -14.08
C ASP A 212 -20.86 -5.02 -14.37
N GLN A 213 -21.67 -4.68 -13.36
CA GLN A 213 -23.10 -4.36 -13.50
C GLN A 213 -23.36 -2.94 -14.02
N ASN A 214 -22.38 -2.03 -13.87
CA ASN A 214 -22.48 -0.61 -14.24
C ASN A 214 -21.55 -0.20 -15.40
N GLY A 215 -20.86 -1.17 -16.02
CA GLY A 215 -19.92 -0.98 -17.13
C GLY A 215 -20.48 -1.28 -18.51
#